data_AF-A0AAV0MA05-F1
#
_entry.id   AF-A0AAV0MA05-F1
#
_cell.length_a   1.000
_cell.length_b   1.000
_cell.length_c   1.000
_cell.angle_alpha   90.00
_cell.angle_beta   90.00
_cell.angle_gamma   90.00
#
_symmetry.space_group_name_H-M   'P 1'
#
loop_
_entity.id
_entity.type
_entity.pdbx_description
1 polymer ?
#
loop_
_entity_poly.entity_id
_entity_poly.type
_entity_poly.pdbx_seq_one_letter_code
_entity_poly.pdbx_strand_id
1 'polypeptide(L)'
;MNRRGVQRFRQLAVTATGSAKIKILLFCCIAFTLLALPGWASKFMGWSNLSAPDDRLQAQGKGYAIVMNTWKRYDLLKQSIAHYASCSELDSIHIVWSEPDPPSDPLVAHLNRILQSKSRGPRQVELKFDINKEDSLNNRFKEIKDLKTDAVFSIDDDVVFPCSSVEFAFHVWQSAPDNLRDNNKYYSYGGWWSVWWTGTYSMVLSKAAFFHKKYLRLYTNEMPASLKDYITKNRNCEDIAMSFLVANATDAPPVWVKGKIFEIGSTGISSLGGHKDRRSLCINRFVAEFGRMPLVSTTVKAIDSRSSWFW
;
A
#
# COMPACT_ATOMS: atom_id res chain seq x y z
N MET A 1 43.99 -48.31 55.05
CA MET A 1 43.99 -47.91 53.62
C MET A 1 43.20 -46.61 53.46
N ASN A 2 43.62 -45.67 52.61
CA ASN A 2 43.16 -44.27 52.69
C ASN A 2 41.91 -43.97 51.82
N ARG A 3 40.88 -43.35 52.41
CA ARG A 3 39.56 -43.06 51.81
C ARG A 3 39.60 -42.27 50.49
N ARG A 4 40.62 -41.44 50.24
CA ARG A 4 40.71 -40.57 49.06
C ARG A 4 40.78 -41.31 47.70
N GLY A 5 41.24 -42.56 47.67
CA GLY A 5 41.33 -43.33 46.42
C GLY A 5 39.97 -43.71 45.83
N VAL A 6 39.06 -44.21 46.65
CA VAL A 6 37.77 -44.77 46.22
C VAL A 6 36.84 -43.73 45.59
N GLN A 7 36.89 -42.48 46.07
CA GLN A 7 36.09 -41.38 45.52
C GLN A 7 36.54 -40.98 44.11
N ARG A 8 37.85 -40.89 43.83
CA ARG A 8 38.36 -40.55 42.49
C ARG A 8 37.97 -41.56 41.43
N PHE A 9 38.03 -42.86 41.74
CA PHE A 9 37.58 -43.92 40.82
C PHE A 9 36.07 -43.84 40.53
N ARG A 10 35.22 -43.63 41.55
CA ARG A 10 33.78 -43.45 41.33
C ARG A 10 33.47 -42.22 40.46
N GLN A 11 34.17 -41.11 40.67
CA GLN A 11 33.93 -39.87 39.93
C GLN A 11 34.34 -39.97 38.46
N LEU A 12 35.45 -40.67 38.14
CA LEU A 12 35.87 -40.96 36.77
C LEU A 12 34.92 -41.94 36.04
N ALA A 13 34.40 -42.95 36.74
CA ALA A 13 33.43 -43.88 36.15
C ALA A 13 32.11 -43.18 35.75
N VAL A 14 31.66 -42.22 36.55
CA VAL A 14 30.43 -41.45 36.27
C VAL A 14 30.62 -40.49 35.08
N THR A 15 31.74 -39.79 34.96
CA THR A 15 31.98 -38.91 33.80
C THR A 15 32.19 -39.70 32.50
N ALA A 16 32.90 -40.82 32.55
CA ALA A 16 33.08 -41.70 31.39
C ALA A 16 31.75 -42.29 30.88
N THR A 17 30.91 -42.83 31.78
CA THR A 17 29.61 -43.40 31.40
C THR A 17 28.59 -42.34 30.94
N GLY A 18 28.64 -41.13 31.49
CA GLY A 18 27.86 -39.99 30.98
C GLY A 18 28.25 -39.62 29.54
N SER A 19 29.54 -39.47 29.26
CA SER A 19 30.05 -39.14 27.92
C SER A 19 29.70 -40.22 26.88
N ALA A 20 29.83 -41.51 27.24
CA ALA A 20 29.49 -42.62 26.36
C ALA A 20 27.99 -42.62 25.99
N LYS A 21 27.09 -42.45 26.97
CA LYS A 21 25.64 -42.39 26.72
C LYS A 21 25.26 -41.23 25.81
N ILE A 22 25.83 -40.04 26.02
CA ILE A 22 25.55 -38.86 25.17
C ILE A 22 26.03 -39.08 23.73
N LYS A 23 27.22 -39.67 23.53
CA LYS A 23 27.72 -39.99 22.18
C LYS A 23 26.87 -41.04 21.46
N ILE A 24 26.41 -42.07 22.16
CA ILE A 24 25.49 -43.07 21.60
C ILE A 24 24.17 -42.41 21.19
N LEU A 25 23.60 -41.55 22.04
CA LEU A 25 22.31 -40.90 21.77
C LEU A 25 22.39 -39.94 20.57
N LEU A 26 23.48 -39.16 20.45
CA LEU A 26 23.76 -38.35 19.26
C LEU A 26 23.92 -39.21 17.99
N PHE A 27 24.65 -40.32 18.06
CA PHE A 27 24.81 -41.23 16.93
C PHE A 27 23.48 -41.87 16.51
N CYS A 28 22.63 -42.27 17.46
CA CYS A 28 21.29 -42.77 17.18
C CYS A 28 20.39 -41.70 16.53
N CYS A 29 20.44 -40.44 16.98
CA CYS A 29 19.70 -39.34 16.35
C CYS A 29 20.15 -39.09 14.90
N ILE A 30 21.46 -39.08 14.64
CA ILE A 30 22.02 -38.89 13.28
C ILE A 30 21.70 -40.09 12.38
N ALA A 31 21.75 -41.32 12.91
CA ALA A 31 21.31 -42.51 12.18
C ALA A 31 19.81 -42.45 11.86
N PHE A 32 18.97 -41.97 12.79
CA PHE A 32 17.53 -41.81 12.54
C PHE A 32 17.23 -40.76 11.46
N THR A 33 17.91 -39.61 11.44
CA THR A 33 17.69 -38.60 10.39
C THR A 33 18.18 -39.06 9.03
N LEU A 34 19.29 -39.81 8.95
CA LEU A 34 19.78 -40.39 7.70
C LEU A 34 18.89 -41.54 7.18
N LEU A 35 18.39 -42.40 8.06
CA LEU A 35 17.51 -43.52 7.70
C LEU A 35 16.05 -43.10 7.44
N ALA A 36 15.61 -41.92 7.90
CA ALA A 36 14.29 -41.37 7.60
C ALA A 36 14.22 -40.62 6.26
N LEU A 37 15.35 -40.41 5.56
CA LEU A 37 15.42 -39.63 4.32
C LEU A 37 15.41 -40.38 2.95
N PRO A 38 15.31 -41.72 2.83
CA PRO A 38 15.01 -42.37 1.57
C PRO A 38 13.48 -42.53 1.38
N GLY A 39 12.74 -41.43 1.19
CA GLY A 39 11.29 -41.53 1.00
C GLY A 39 10.49 -40.28 0.61
N TRP A 40 10.97 -39.06 0.92
CA TRP A 40 10.16 -37.84 0.69
C TRP A 40 10.52 -37.03 -0.57
N ALA A 41 11.70 -37.25 -1.17
CA ALA A 41 12.15 -36.55 -2.38
C ALA A 41 11.25 -36.78 -3.61
N SER A 42 10.55 -37.92 -3.66
CA SER A 42 9.71 -38.35 -4.80
C SER A 42 8.24 -37.93 -4.71
N LYS A 43 7.86 -37.06 -3.75
CA LYS A 43 6.51 -36.46 -3.67
C LYS A 43 6.45 -34.94 -3.82
N PHE A 44 7.58 -34.27 -4.05
CA PHE A 44 7.63 -32.81 -4.27
C PHE A 44 7.81 -32.42 -5.75
N MET A 45 8.12 -33.37 -6.64
CA MET A 45 8.14 -33.20 -8.10
C MET A 45 6.90 -33.87 -8.70
N GLY A 46 5.74 -33.21 -8.54
CA GLY A 46 4.46 -33.85 -8.82
C GLY A 46 3.28 -32.91 -9.11
N TRP A 47 3.53 -31.63 -9.43
CA TRP A 47 2.47 -30.79 -10.00
C TRP A 47 2.46 -30.88 -11.52
N SER A 48 1.32 -31.35 -12.04
CA SER A 48 1.02 -31.46 -13.46
C SER A 48 1.02 -30.11 -14.17
N ASN A 49 1.45 -30.10 -15.44
CA ASN A 49 1.27 -28.98 -16.36
C ASN A 49 -0.23 -28.71 -16.60
N LEU A 50 -0.84 -27.91 -15.73
CA LEU A 50 -2.11 -27.24 -16.00
C LEU A 50 -1.80 -25.95 -16.75
N SER A 51 -1.75 -26.03 -18.08
CA SER A 51 -1.77 -24.89 -18.98
C SER A 51 -3.12 -24.19 -18.89
N ALA A 52 -3.27 -23.35 -17.86
CA ALA A 52 -4.36 -22.39 -17.76
C ALA A 52 -4.33 -21.43 -18.96
N PRO A 53 -5.48 -20.99 -19.51
CA PRO A 53 -5.50 -20.08 -20.65
C PRO A 53 -4.83 -18.73 -20.31
N ASP A 54 -3.84 -18.35 -21.12
CA ASP A 54 -3.06 -17.09 -21.02
C ASP A 54 -3.86 -15.88 -21.53
N ASP A 55 -5.04 -15.66 -20.94
CA ASP A 55 -6.08 -14.77 -21.47
C ASP A 55 -6.71 -13.87 -20.38
N ARG A 56 -6.08 -13.79 -19.20
CA ARG A 56 -6.61 -13.04 -18.03
C ARG A 56 -5.55 -12.28 -17.23
N LEU A 57 -4.64 -11.55 -17.90
CA LEU A 57 -3.98 -10.37 -17.30
C LEU A 57 -3.28 -9.43 -18.30
N GLN A 58 -3.79 -9.28 -19.53
CA GLN A 58 -3.43 -8.13 -20.37
C GLN A 58 -4.10 -6.85 -19.83
N ALA A 59 -3.56 -6.31 -18.73
CA ALA A 59 -3.88 -4.97 -18.28
C ALA A 59 -3.60 -3.97 -19.42
N GLN A 60 -4.61 -3.23 -19.88
CA GLN A 60 -4.53 -2.47 -21.13
C GLN A 60 -3.86 -1.11 -20.91
N GLY A 61 -2.66 -1.14 -20.34
CA GLY A 61 -1.81 -0.02 -19.99
C GLY A 61 -0.54 -0.55 -19.32
N LYS A 62 0.59 -0.47 -20.02
CA LYS A 62 1.92 -0.86 -19.48
C LYS A 62 2.46 0.24 -18.56
N GLY A 63 1.71 0.57 -17.51
CA GLY A 63 2.00 1.69 -16.63
C GLY A 63 0.81 2.23 -15.85
N TYR A 64 1.05 3.36 -15.18
CA TYR A 64 0.11 4.06 -14.30
C TYR A 64 0.05 5.56 -14.58
N ALA A 65 -1.06 6.19 -14.19
CA ALA A 65 -1.21 7.63 -14.15
C ALA A 65 -1.09 8.14 -12.71
N ILE A 66 -0.54 9.33 -12.52
CA ILE A 66 -0.52 10.02 -11.22
C ILE A 66 -1.68 11.00 -11.15
N VAL A 67 -2.41 11.02 -10.04
CA VAL A 67 -3.44 12.04 -9.74
C VAL A 67 -3.02 12.78 -8.47
N MET A 68 -2.49 14.00 -8.66
CA MET A 68 -1.84 14.78 -7.60
C MET A 68 -2.66 16.01 -7.21
N ASN A 69 -2.94 16.15 -5.92
CA ASN A 69 -3.58 17.35 -5.36
C ASN A 69 -2.57 18.46 -5.09
N THR A 70 -2.88 19.69 -5.51
CA THR A 70 -2.12 20.90 -5.20
C THR A 70 -3.04 22.02 -4.68
N TRP A 71 -2.54 22.81 -3.73
CA TRP A 71 -3.15 24.09 -3.35
C TRP A 71 -2.10 25.04 -2.77
N LYS A 72 -1.79 26.12 -3.51
CA LYS A 72 -0.86 27.22 -3.15
C LYS A 72 0.53 26.76 -2.73
N ARG A 73 0.96 25.61 -3.25
CA ARG A 73 2.18 24.86 -2.91
C ARG A 73 3.07 24.59 -4.12
N TYR A 74 3.13 25.55 -5.05
CA TYR A 74 3.76 25.40 -6.36
C TYR A 74 5.22 24.91 -6.31
N ASP A 75 5.97 25.21 -5.26
CA ASP A 75 7.36 24.73 -5.14
C ASP A 75 7.48 23.29 -4.64
N LEU A 76 6.49 22.78 -3.88
CA LEU A 76 6.40 21.34 -3.57
C LEU A 76 5.91 20.58 -4.81
N LEU A 77 4.89 21.11 -5.51
CA LEU A 77 4.40 20.59 -6.78
C LEU A 77 5.53 20.41 -7.82
N LYS A 78 6.40 21.42 -8.00
CA LYS A 78 7.58 21.33 -8.88
C LYS A 78 8.55 20.22 -8.45
N GLN A 79 8.85 20.10 -7.15
CA GLN A 79 9.75 19.08 -6.62
C GLN A 79 9.18 17.67 -6.82
N SER A 80 7.91 17.47 -6.45
CA SER A 80 7.20 16.19 -6.59
C SER A 80 7.09 15.77 -8.06
N ILE A 81 6.75 16.67 -8.98
CA ILE A 81 6.75 16.37 -10.43
C ILE A 81 8.18 16.08 -10.92
N ALA A 82 9.20 16.83 -10.50
CA ALA A 82 10.59 16.60 -10.92
C ALA A 82 11.18 15.27 -10.45
N HIS A 83 10.67 14.74 -9.34
CA HIS A 83 10.95 13.39 -8.87
C HIS A 83 10.17 12.34 -9.68
N TYR A 84 8.84 12.40 -9.67
CA TYR A 84 8.01 11.34 -10.28
C TYR A 84 8.16 11.23 -11.79
N ALA A 85 8.48 12.32 -12.50
CA ALA A 85 8.82 12.32 -13.92
C ALA A 85 10.04 11.43 -14.27
N SER A 86 10.84 11.00 -13.28
CA SER A 86 12.00 10.12 -13.47
C SER A 86 11.76 8.65 -13.11
N CYS A 87 10.56 8.30 -12.66
CA CYS A 87 10.16 6.92 -12.36
C CYS A 87 9.80 6.16 -13.64
N SER A 88 9.98 4.83 -13.62
CA SER A 88 9.55 3.99 -14.74
C SER A 88 8.04 3.75 -14.72
N GLU A 89 7.50 3.31 -15.86
CA GLU A 89 6.08 2.93 -16.04
C GLU A 89 5.04 4.04 -15.79
N LEU A 90 5.44 5.30 -15.66
CA LEU A 90 4.56 6.47 -15.65
C LEU A 90 4.07 6.82 -17.07
N ASP A 91 2.75 6.97 -17.25
CA ASP A 91 2.11 7.36 -18.53
C ASP A 91 1.68 8.84 -18.55
N SER A 92 1.01 9.31 -17.49
CA SER A 92 0.57 10.70 -17.34
C SER A 92 0.60 11.20 -15.90
N ILE A 93 0.66 12.52 -15.72
CA ILE A 93 0.43 13.22 -14.47
C ILE A 93 -0.76 14.16 -14.65
N HIS A 94 -1.80 13.93 -13.85
CA HIS A 94 -2.98 14.77 -13.72
C HIS A 94 -2.89 15.59 -12.44
N ILE A 95 -2.93 16.91 -12.58
CA ILE A 95 -2.87 17.88 -11.50
C ILE A 95 -4.28 18.34 -11.18
N VAL A 96 -4.78 17.94 -10.01
CA VAL A 96 -6.11 18.28 -9.51
C VAL A 96 -6.09 19.74 -9.06
N TRP A 97 -6.40 20.63 -9.99
CA TRP A 97 -6.35 22.07 -9.78
C TRP A 97 -7.70 22.55 -9.27
N SER A 98 -7.72 23.17 -8.09
CA SER A 98 -8.97 23.68 -7.47
C SER A 98 -8.89 25.17 -7.13
N GLU A 99 -7.82 25.86 -7.52
CA GLU A 99 -7.62 27.26 -7.22
C GLU A 99 -8.49 28.17 -8.11
N PRO A 100 -8.89 29.37 -7.65
CA PRO A 100 -9.80 30.25 -8.40
C PRO A 100 -9.25 30.71 -9.75
N ASP A 101 -7.93 30.94 -9.81
CA ASP A 101 -7.21 31.33 -11.01
C ASP A 101 -6.64 30.10 -11.73
N PRO A 102 -6.56 30.09 -13.08
CA PRO A 102 -5.93 29.00 -13.82
C PRO A 102 -4.42 28.91 -13.54
N PRO A 103 -3.79 27.74 -13.78
CA PRO A 103 -2.34 27.58 -13.65
C PRO A 103 -1.61 28.51 -14.61
N SER A 104 -0.73 29.36 -14.10
CA SER A 104 -0.08 30.41 -14.89
C SER A 104 0.94 29.86 -15.90
N ASP A 105 1.06 30.50 -17.06
CA ASP A 105 1.96 30.06 -18.14
C ASP A 105 3.41 29.81 -17.68
N PRO A 106 4.02 30.62 -16.79
CA PRO A 106 5.37 30.34 -16.28
C PRO A 106 5.45 29.02 -15.48
N LEU A 107 4.40 28.66 -14.73
CA LEU A 107 4.30 27.39 -14.01
C LEU A 107 4.12 26.22 -14.99
N VAL A 108 3.14 26.32 -15.90
CA VAL A 108 2.85 25.29 -16.91
C VAL A 108 4.09 25.02 -17.77
N ALA A 109 4.75 26.07 -18.27
CA ALA A 109 5.97 25.94 -19.07
C ALA A 109 7.15 25.37 -18.27
N HIS A 110 7.24 25.63 -16.96
CA HIS A 110 8.29 25.08 -16.10
C HIS A 110 8.09 23.58 -15.84
N LEU A 111 6.85 23.16 -15.55
CA LEU A 111 6.52 21.75 -15.34
C LEU A 111 6.69 20.90 -16.61
N ASN A 112 6.34 21.44 -17.79
CA ASN A 112 6.63 20.79 -19.07
C ASN A 112 8.14 20.64 -19.34
N ARG A 113 8.96 21.66 -19.03
CA ARG A 113 10.43 21.56 -19.11
C ARG A 113 11.03 20.54 -18.14
N ILE A 114 10.44 20.40 -16.95
CA ILE A 114 10.80 19.31 -16.02
C ILE A 114 10.53 17.96 -16.67
N LEU A 115 9.32 17.72 -17.18
CA LEU A 115 8.95 16.43 -17.78
C LEU A 115 9.84 16.08 -18.98
N GLN A 116 10.10 17.04 -19.87
CA GLN A 116 11.02 16.86 -21.02
C GLN A 116 12.46 16.51 -20.59
N SER A 117 12.94 17.03 -19.45
CA SER A 117 14.30 16.79 -18.96
C SER A 117 14.45 15.62 -17.97
N LYS A 118 13.33 15.03 -17.53
CA LYS A 118 13.32 13.93 -16.53
C LYS A 118 12.72 12.62 -17.04
N SER A 119 11.83 12.65 -18.04
CA SER A 119 11.19 11.45 -18.60
C SER A 119 12.22 10.43 -19.06
N ARG A 120 12.10 9.18 -18.60
CA ARG A 120 13.01 8.08 -18.95
C ARG A 120 12.34 7.08 -19.87
N GLY A 121 12.57 7.23 -21.18
CA GLY A 121 12.17 6.25 -22.18
C GLY A 121 11.62 6.88 -23.47
N PRO A 122 11.09 6.06 -24.39
CA PRO A 122 10.55 6.53 -25.67
C PRO A 122 9.13 7.10 -25.58
N ARG A 123 8.45 6.99 -24.43
CA ARG A 123 7.18 7.68 -24.17
C ARG A 123 7.43 9.00 -23.45
N GLN A 124 6.82 10.06 -23.96
CA GLN A 124 6.69 11.33 -23.26
C GLN A 124 5.54 11.21 -22.25
N VAL A 125 5.81 11.55 -20.99
CA VAL A 125 4.77 11.61 -19.94
C VAL A 125 3.86 12.82 -20.23
N GLU A 126 2.54 12.60 -20.29
CA GLU A 126 1.57 13.68 -20.48
C GLU A 126 1.34 14.47 -19.17
N LEU A 127 1.24 15.80 -19.25
CA LEU A 127 0.81 16.65 -18.14
C LEU A 127 -0.56 17.24 -18.44
N LYS A 128 -1.51 17.05 -17.51
CA LYS A 128 -2.86 17.62 -17.59
C LYS A 128 -3.21 18.33 -16.29
N PHE A 129 -4.03 19.37 -16.41
CA PHE A 129 -4.59 20.10 -15.28
C PHE A 129 -6.10 19.88 -15.28
N ASP A 130 -6.58 19.12 -14.31
CA ASP A 130 -8.00 18.89 -14.13
C ASP A 130 -8.57 20.09 -13.38
N ILE A 131 -9.06 21.08 -14.12
CA ILE A 131 -9.55 22.36 -13.57
C ILE A 131 -10.91 22.17 -12.90
N ASN A 132 -10.99 22.50 -11.60
CA ASN A 132 -12.20 22.47 -10.80
C ASN A 132 -12.61 23.90 -10.41
N LYS A 133 -13.92 24.13 -10.25
CA LYS A 133 -14.47 25.44 -9.87
C LYS A 133 -14.77 25.53 -8.38
N GLU A 134 -14.92 24.39 -7.73
CA GLU A 134 -15.18 24.24 -6.31
C GLU A 134 -13.89 23.88 -5.55
N ASP A 135 -13.67 24.52 -4.40
CA ASP A 135 -12.63 24.14 -3.45
C ASP A 135 -13.14 22.95 -2.60
N SER A 136 -12.91 21.73 -3.11
CA SER A 136 -13.38 20.49 -2.48
C SER A 136 -12.36 19.36 -2.60
N LEU A 137 -12.10 18.66 -1.49
CA LEU A 137 -11.21 17.49 -1.47
C LEU A 137 -11.73 16.34 -2.36
N ASN A 138 -13.04 16.30 -2.65
CA ASN A 138 -13.66 15.36 -3.58
C ASN A 138 -13.09 15.44 -5.01
N ASN A 139 -12.50 16.59 -5.40
CA ASN A 139 -12.00 16.80 -6.76
C ASN A 139 -10.97 15.74 -7.18
N ARG A 140 -10.21 15.18 -6.23
CA ARG A 140 -9.21 14.12 -6.48
C ARG A 140 -9.79 12.78 -6.97
N PHE A 141 -11.11 12.63 -6.87
CA PHE A 141 -11.84 11.42 -7.23
C PHE A 141 -12.89 11.63 -8.32
N LYS A 142 -12.83 12.77 -9.02
CA LYS A 142 -13.64 13.01 -10.22
C LYS A 142 -13.20 12.09 -11.37
N GLU A 143 -14.15 11.78 -12.25
CA GLU A 143 -13.95 10.88 -13.39
C GLU A 143 -13.10 11.54 -14.48
N ILE A 144 -11.82 11.20 -14.50
CA ILE A 144 -10.87 11.59 -15.55
C ILE A 144 -11.06 10.62 -16.73
N LYS A 145 -11.74 11.09 -17.78
CA LYS A 145 -12.25 10.25 -18.87
C LYS A 145 -11.19 9.78 -19.88
N ASP A 146 -10.04 10.42 -19.92
CA ASP A 146 -8.95 10.18 -20.87
C ASP A 146 -7.74 9.45 -20.25
N LEU A 147 -7.94 8.80 -19.08
CA LEU A 147 -6.96 7.90 -18.47
C LEU A 147 -6.75 6.64 -19.30
N LYS A 148 -5.62 6.60 -20.01
CA LYS A 148 -5.17 5.44 -20.80
C LYS A 148 -4.91 4.23 -19.91
N THR A 149 -4.23 4.42 -18.79
CA THR A 149 -3.86 3.37 -17.84
C THR A 149 -5.03 2.97 -16.93
N ASP A 150 -5.08 1.71 -16.51
CA ASP A 150 -6.08 1.26 -15.52
C ASP A 150 -5.64 1.57 -14.08
N ALA A 151 -4.34 1.67 -13.83
CA ALA A 151 -3.78 2.07 -12.56
C ALA A 151 -3.75 3.59 -12.39
N VAL A 152 -4.22 4.05 -11.23
CA VAL A 152 -4.11 5.43 -10.75
C VAL A 152 -3.35 5.43 -9.43
N PHE A 153 -2.22 6.14 -9.37
CA PHE A 153 -1.51 6.47 -8.15
C PHE A 153 -1.96 7.85 -7.67
N SER A 154 -2.82 7.92 -6.65
CA SER A 154 -3.15 9.21 -6.04
C SER A 154 -2.15 9.55 -4.95
N ILE A 155 -1.71 10.80 -4.93
CA ILE A 155 -0.71 11.32 -4.00
C ILE A 155 -0.96 12.81 -3.71
N ASP A 156 -0.52 13.28 -2.54
CA ASP A 156 -0.54 14.70 -2.20
C ASP A 156 0.79 15.37 -2.62
N ASP A 157 0.78 16.68 -2.94
CA ASP A 157 1.97 17.43 -3.36
C ASP A 157 3.14 17.46 -2.36
N ASP A 158 2.86 17.17 -1.08
CA ASP A 158 3.75 17.28 0.08
C ASP A 158 4.43 15.96 0.49
N VAL A 159 4.23 14.86 -0.26
CA VAL A 159 4.85 13.56 0.02
C VAL A 159 5.56 12.95 -1.19
N VAL A 160 6.82 12.55 -0.95
CA VAL A 160 7.67 11.87 -1.92
C VAL A 160 7.96 10.43 -1.50
N PHE A 161 7.70 9.48 -2.40
CA PHE A 161 8.14 8.08 -2.31
C PHE A 161 9.20 7.80 -3.39
N PRO A 162 10.33 7.13 -3.09
CA PRO A 162 11.30 6.70 -4.10
C PRO A 162 10.63 5.90 -5.23
N CYS A 163 11.08 6.07 -6.48
CA CYS A 163 10.50 5.37 -7.62
C CYS A 163 10.42 3.86 -7.41
N SER A 164 11.45 3.22 -6.85
CA SER A 164 11.44 1.79 -6.52
C SER A 164 10.35 1.36 -5.52
N SER A 165 9.88 2.26 -4.65
CA SER A 165 8.71 2.02 -3.77
C SER A 165 7.38 2.18 -4.53
N VAL A 166 7.32 3.10 -5.50
CA VAL A 166 6.13 3.30 -6.36
C VAL A 166 5.99 2.16 -7.36
N GLU A 167 7.08 1.77 -8.01
CA GLU A 167 7.20 0.63 -8.93
C GLU A 167 6.82 -0.67 -8.22
N PHE A 168 7.36 -0.94 -7.02
CA PHE A 168 6.95 -2.10 -6.22
C PHE A 168 5.47 -2.06 -5.83
N ALA A 169 4.93 -0.89 -5.45
CA ALA A 169 3.50 -0.76 -5.15
C ALA A 169 2.60 -0.96 -6.38
N PHE A 170 3.05 -0.55 -7.56
CA PHE A 170 2.38 -0.80 -8.84
C PHE A 170 2.34 -2.30 -9.17
N HIS A 171 3.46 -3.02 -9.03
CA HIS A 171 3.53 -4.47 -9.25
C HIS A 171 2.69 -5.25 -8.24
N VAL A 172 2.62 -4.79 -6.98
CA VAL A 172 1.69 -5.35 -5.98
C VAL A 172 0.23 -5.10 -6.39
N TRP A 173 -0.13 -3.90 -6.84
CA TRP A 173 -1.48 -3.59 -7.33
C TRP A 173 -1.87 -4.47 -8.53
N GLN A 174 -0.97 -4.68 -9.50
CA GLN A 174 -1.20 -5.56 -10.66
C GLN A 174 -1.55 -7.01 -10.24
N SER A 175 -1.03 -7.49 -9.10
CA SER A 175 -1.31 -8.85 -8.61
C SER A 175 -2.68 -9.02 -7.95
N ALA A 176 -3.33 -7.93 -7.53
CA ALA A 176 -4.52 -7.98 -6.67
C ALA A 176 -5.39 -6.71 -6.76
N PRO A 177 -6.08 -6.44 -7.89
CA PRO A 177 -6.87 -5.22 -8.05
C PRO A 177 -8.15 -5.16 -7.20
N ASP A 178 -8.71 -6.30 -6.76
CA ASP A 178 -9.98 -6.46 -6.02
C ASP A 178 -9.92 -7.72 -5.09
N ASN A 179 -10.11 -7.67 -3.74
CA ASN A 179 -9.95 -8.87 -2.86
C ASN A 179 -10.53 -8.77 -1.41
N LEU A 180 -11.19 -9.83 -0.86
CA LEU A 180 -12.24 -9.92 0.24
C LEU A 180 -11.77 -10.26 1.71
N ARG A 181 -12.55 -10.33 2.85
CA ARG A 181 -13.78 -9.67 3.43
C ARG A 181 -14.04 -10.01 4.97
N ASP A 182 -14.39 -9.08 5.88
CA ASP A 182 -14.86 -9.33 7.30
C ASP A 182 -15.61 -8.16 8.05
N ASN A 183 -16.28 -8.40 9.19
CA ASN A 183 -17.15 -7.47 9.98
C ASN A 183 -16.98 -7.51 11.52
N ASN A 184 -17.06 -6.35 12.23
CA ASN A 184 -17.61 -6.25 13.61
C ASN A 184 -18.06 -4.80 13.94
N LYS A 185 -18.93 -4.56 14.93
CA LYS A 185 -19.61 -3.26 15.18
C LYS A 185 -18.94 -2.33 16.21
N TYR A 186 -19.32 -1.04 16.11
CA TYR A 186 -18.72 0.17 16.71
C TYR A 186 -17.36 0.54 16.13
N TYR A 187 -17.27 1.76 15.59
CA TYR A 187 -16.19 2.18 14.71
C TYR A 187 -15.58 3.50 15.15
N SER A 188 -14.26 3.51 15.29
CA SER A 188 -13.44 4.69 15.59
C SER A 188 -12.28 4.76 14.60
N TYR A 189 -11.79 5.96 14.29
CA TYR A 189 -10.62 6.12 13.43
C TYR A 189 -9.33 5.71 14.16
N GLY A 190 -8.96 4.44 14.02
CA GLY A 190 -7.68 3.90 14.47
C GLY A 190 -6.51 4.54 13.71
N GLY A 191 -5.81 5.48 14.35
CA GLY A 191 -4.53 5.99 13.85
C GLY A 191 -3.41 4.95 13.94
N TRP A 192 -2.21 5.30 13.44
CA TRP A 192 -1.02 4.44 13.40
C TRP A 192 -0.75 3.63 14.68
N TRP A 193 -0.98 4.22 15.86
CA TRP A 193 -0.82 3.55 17.15
C TRP A 193 -1.68 2.28 17.29
N SER A 194 -2.91 2.28 16.77
CA SER A 194 -3.77 1.10 16.75
C SER A 194 -3.18 0.00 15.88
N VAL A 195 -2.69 0.35 14.68
CA VAL A 195 -2.06 -0.59 13.73
C VAL A 195 -0.75 -1.16 14.30
N TRP A 196 -0.03 -0.37 15.12
CA TRP A 196 1.18 -0.81 15.81
C TRP A 196 0.88 -1.86 16.90
N TRP A 197 -0.16 -1.66 17.70
CA TRP A 197 -0.56 -2.62 18.75
C TRP A 197 -1.24 -3.88 18.24
N THR A 198 -2.14 -3.78 17.26
CA THR A 198 -2.95 -4.92 16.80
C THR A 198 -2.38 -5.63 15.57
N GLY A 199 -1.50 -4.97 14.82
CA GLY A 199 -1.05 -5.40 13.50
C GLY A 199 -2.11 -5.24 12.38
N THR A 200 -3.36 -4.95 12.73
CA THR A 200 -4.52 -4.90 11.81
C THR A 200 -4.79 -3.49 11.28
N TYR A 201 -5.28 -3.39 10.05
CA TYR A 201 -5.78 -2.15 9.46
C TYR A 201 -6.90 -2.44 8.45
N SER A 202 -7.74 -1.44 8.15
CA SER A 202 -8.87 -1.58 7.20
C SER A 202 -8.99 -0.48 6.15
N MET A 203 -8.03 0.45 6.14
CA MET A 203 -7.92 1.54 5.16
C MET A 203 -6.44 1.78 4.84
N VAL A 204 -6.15 2.21 3.61
CA VAL A 204 -4.88 2.84 3.22
C VAL A 204 -5.23 4.22 2.69
N LEU A 205 -4.57 5.26 3.17
CA LEU A 205 -4.95 6.64 2.85
C LEU A 205 -4.55 6.99 1.42
N SER A 206 -5.46 7.59 0.65
CA SER A 206 -5.22 8.03 -0.73
C SER A 206 -4.18 9.15 -0.88
N LYS A 207 -3.61 9.62 0.24
CA LYS A 207 -2.41 10.47 0.31
C LYS A 207 -1.19 9.82 -0.36
N ALA A 208 -1.16 8.49 -0.46
CA ALA A 208 -0.27 7.74 -1.35
C ALA A 208 -0.84 6.32 -1.55
N ALA A 209 -1.65 6.10 -2.60
CA ALA A 209 -2.27 4.81 -2.87
C ALA A 209 -2.48 4.53 -4.36
N PHE A 210 -2.32 3.26 -4.76
CA PHE A 210 -2.73 2.74 -6.07
C PHE A 210 -4.17 2.22 -6.01
N PHE A 211 -4.98 2.57 -7.00
CA PHE A 211 -6.31 2.00 -7.22
C PHE A 211 -6.68 1.97 -8.71
N HIS A 212 -7.71 1.21 -9.07
CA HIS A 212 -8.18 1.08 -10.45
C HIS A 212 -9.04 2.28 -10.89
N LYS A 213 -8.85 2.83 -12.10
CA LYS A 213 -9.54 4.05 -12.58
C LYS A 213 -11.08 4.00 -12.48
N LYS A 214 -11.65 2.79 -12.54
CA LYS A 214 -13.09 2.50 -12.31
C LYS A 214 -13.63 3.18 -11.03
N TYR A 215 -12.82 3.30 -9.98
CA TYR A 215 -13.24 3.91 -8.73
C TYR A 215 -13.45 5.44 -8.83
N LEU A 216 -12.77 6.14 -9.74
CA LEU A 216 -13.06 7.55 -10.04
C LEU A 216 -14.46 7.71 -10.66
N ARG A 217 -14.81 6.82 -11.60
CA ARG A 217 -16.15 6.77 -12.21
C ARG A 217 -17.23 6.45 -11.18
N LEU A 218 -17.02 5.45 -10.34
CA LEU A 218 -17.93 5.09 -9.25
C LEU A 218 -18.10 6.24 -8.24
N TYR A 219 -17.00 6.88 -7.80
CA TYR A 219 -17.05 8.01 -6.87
C TYR A 219 -17.77 9.23 -7.46
N THR A 220 -17.58 9.49 -8.74
CA THR A 220 -18.26 10.59 -9.44
C THR A 220 -19.75 10.34 -9.58
N ASN A 221 -20.15 9.18 -10.08
CA ASN A 221 -21.51 8.93 -10.57
C ASN A 221 -22.40 8.20 -9.56
N GLU A 222 -21.86 7.37 -8.67
CA GLU A 222 -22.63 6.47 -7.79
C GLU A 222 -22.51 6.82 -6.30
N MET A 223 -21.43 7.48 -5.87
CA MET A 223 -21.30 7.96 -4.48
C MET A 223 -22.42 8.94 -4.12
N PRO A 224 -23.14 8.76 -2.99
CA PRO A 224 -24.23 9.64 -2.59
C PRO A 224 -23.82 11.11 -2.53
N ALA A 225 -24.64 11.99 -3.13
CA ALA A 225 -24.38 13.43 -3.15
C ALA A 225 -24.30 14.03 -1.73
N SER A 226 -25.15 13.53 -0.81
CA SER A 226 -25.12 13.79 0.63
C SER A 226 -23.74 13.63 1.27
N LEU A 227 -22.98 12.60 0.87
CA LEU A 227 -21.64 12.36 1.39
C LEU A 227 -20.59 13.26 0.73
N LYS A 228 -20.66 13.49 -0.58
CA LYS A 228 -19.78 14.45 -1.29
C LYS A 228 -19.95 15.88 -0.72
N ASP A 229 -21.19 16.27 -0.43
CA ASP A 229 -21.54 17.49 0.30
C ASP A 229 -20.93 17.54 1.70
N TYR A 230 -21.09 16.47 2.49
CA TYR A 230 -20.57 16.38 3.86
C TYR A 230 -19.04 16.48 3.90
N ILE A 231 -18.34 15.78 2.98
CA ILE A 231 -16.88 15.83 2.81
C ILE A 231 -16.43 17.25 2.43
N THR A 232 -17.15 17.92 1.52
CA THR A 232 -16.86 19.31 1.13
C THR A 232 -17.00 20.26 2.32
N LYS A 233 -18.11 20.15 3.08
CA LYS A 233 -18.42 21.01 4.23
C LYS A 233 -17.49 20.76 5.43
N ASN A 234 -17.07 19.51 5.65
CA ASN A 234 -16.16 19.11 6.74
C ASN A 234 -14.66 19.30 6.39
N ARG A 235 -14.33 19.43 5.09
CA ARG A 235 -12.96 19.49 4.53
C ARG A 235 -12.06 18.36 5.02
N ASN A 236 -12.57 17.13 5.04
CA ASN A 236 -11.86 15.92 5.46
C ASN A 236 -12.61 14.67 4.98
N CYS A 237 -11.97 13.51 5.10
CA CYS A 237 -12.56 12.17 4.95
C CYS A 237 -12.90 11.72 3.52
N GLU A 238 -12.42 12.39 2.49
CA GLU A 238 -12.48 11.91 1.11
C GLU A 238 -11.75 10.57 0.95
N ASP A 239 -10.63 10.39 1.64
CA ASP A 239 -9.82 9.16 1.63
C ASP A 239 -10.54 7.99 2.32
N ILE A 240 -11.22 8.24 3.43
CA ILE A 240 -12.13 7.30 4.09
C ILE A 240 -13.29 6.98 3.16
N ALA A 241 -13.85 7.97 2.46
CA ALA A 241 -14.99 7.81 1.58
C ALA A 241 -14.66 6.95 0.34
N MET A 242 -13.48 7.15 -0.26
CA MET A 242 -12.95 6.27 -1.32
C MET A 242 -12.69 4.86 -0.78
N SER A 243 -12.12 4.73 0.42
CA SER A 243 -11.92 3.40 1.05
C SER A 243 -13.24 2.65 1.25
N PHE A 244 -14.29 3.35 1.73
CA PHE A 244 -15.64 2.80 1.85
C PHE A 244 -16.21 2.37 0.50
N LEU A 245 -16.05 3.18 -0.55
CA LEU A 245 -16.57 2.90 -1.89
C LEU A 245 -15.86 1.70 -2.55
N VAL A 246 -14.53 1.64 -2.50
CA VAL A 246 -13.74 0.50 -2.98
C VAL A 246 -14.16 -0.77 -2.25
N ALA A 247 -14.13 -0.73 -0.91
CA ALA A 247 -14.48 -1.88 -0.09
C ALA A 247 -15.95 -2.31 -0.25
N ASN A 248 -16.88 -1.40 -0.53
CA ASN A 248 -18.27 -1.77 -0.79
C ASN A 248 -18.46 -2.43 -2.17
N ALA A 249 -17.68 -2.03 -3.17
CA ALA A 249 -17.76 -2.54 -4.54
C ALA A 249 -17.03 -3.88 -4.76
N THR A 250 -16.18 -4.29 -3.81
CA THR A 250 -15.34 -5.50 -3.90
C THR A 250 -15.32 -6.34 -2.63
N ASP A 251 -16.05 -5.90 -1.59
CA ASP A 251 -16.09 -6.49 -0.26
C ASP A 251 -14.69 -6.62 0.40
N ALA A 252 -13.80 -5.66 0.12
CA ALA A 252 -12.34 -5.84 0.18
C ALA A 252 -11.56 -5.10 1.28
N PRO A 253 -10.54 -5.73 1.91
CA PRO A 253 -9.44 -5.02 2.55
C PRO A 253 -8.40 -4.48 1.55
N PRO A 254 -7.75 -3.33 1.83
CA PRO A 254 -6.62 -2.83 1.05
C PRO A 254 -5.30 -3.54 1.39
N VAL A 255 -4.34 -3.56 0.46
CA VAL A 255 -2.97 -4.06 0.71
C VAL A 255 -2.03 -2.91 1.07
N TRP A 256 -1.38 -2.99 2.23
CA TRP A 256 -0.33 -2.05 2.63
C TRP A 256 1.01 -2.45 2.03
N VAL A 257 1.73 -1.49 1.47
CA VAL A 257 3.05 -1.68 0.84
C VAL A 257 4.12 -0.92 1.62
N LYS A 258 5.23 -1.59 1.94
CA LYS A 258 6.39 -0.98 2.60
C LYS A 258 7.15 -0.07 1.63
N GLY A 259 6.93 1.25 1.73
CA GLY A 259 7.74 2.28 1.08
C GLY A 259 8.46 3.19 2.08
N LYS A 260 9.54 3.85 1.66
CA LYS A 260 10.15 4.93 2.45
C LYS A 260 9.45 6.25 2.14
N ILE A 261 8.83 6.85 3.15
CA ILE A 261 8.12 8.13 3.04
C ILE A 261 9.08 9.30 3.29
N PHE A 262 8.98 10.35 2.49
CA PHE A 262 9.58 11.65 2.74
C PHE A 262 8.48 12.72 2.72
N GLU A 263 8.16 13.30 3.88
CA GLU A 263 7.27 14.45 3.97
C GLU A 263 8.09 15.72 3.69
N ILE A 264 7.69 16.51 2.68
CA ILE A 264 8.38 17.73 2.25
C ILE A 264 7.59 19.01 2.56
N GLY A 265 6.32 18.88 2.97
CA GLY A 265 5.52 19.95 3.58
C GLY A 265 5.67 20.00 5.11
N SER A 266 5.41 21.16 5.71
CA SER A 266 5.61 21.39 7.15
C SER A 266 4.33 21.42 8.00
N THR A 267 3.17 21.76 7.41
CA THR A 267 1.85 21.78 8.09
C THR A 267 0.73 21.45 7.10
N GLY A 268 -0.43 20.99 7.60
CA GLY A 268 -1.55 20.61 6.74
C GLY A 268 -2.86 20.40 7.52
N ILE A 269 -3.91 19.95 6.83
CA ILE A 269 -5.26 19.75 7.43
C ILE A 269 -5.21 18.74 8.60
N SER A 270 -4.29 17.77 8.54
CA SER A 270 -4.02 16.76 9.57
C SER A 270 -3.49 17.30 10.90
N SER A 271 -2.85 18.48 10.92
CA SER A 271 -2.34 19.11 12.15
C SER A 271 -3.36 19.98 12.88
N LEU A 272 -4.62 20.03 12.42
CA LEU A 272 -5.69 20.78 13.07
C LEU A 272 -6.31 20.01 14.25
N GLY A 273 -6.72 20.75 15.28
CA GLY A 273 -7.40 20.19 16.46
C GLY A 273 -8.68 19.43 16.11
N GLY A 274 -8.87 18.27 16.74
CA GLY A 274 -10.03 17.41 16.53
C GLY A 274 -10.07 16.61 15.21
N HIS A 275 -8.97 16.57 14.44
CA HIS A 275 -8.94 15.88 13.13
C HIS A 275 -9.30 14.39 13.21
N LYS A 276 -8.88 13.69 14.27
CA LYS A 276 -9.24 12.28 14.51
C LYS A 276 -10.73 12.11 14.80
N ASP A 277 -11.30 13.01 15.60
CA ASP A 277 -12.70 12.94 16.02
C ASP A 277 -13.63 13.23 14.83
N ARG A 278 -13.27 14.20 13.98
CA ARG A 278 -13.93 14.43 12.68
C ARG A 278 -13.89 13.17 11.80
N ARG A 279 -12.77 12.45 11.75
CA ARG A 279 -12.66 11.19 11.00
C ARG A 279 -13.53 10.08 11.58
N SER A 280 -13.62 9.95 12.91
CA SER A 280 -14.55 9.03 13.56
C SER A 280 -16.02 9.39 13.25
N LEU A 281 -16.38 10.69 13.22
CA LEU A 281 -17.72 11.14 12.81
C LEU A 281 -18.02 10.78 11.34
N CYS A 282 -17.05 10.96 10.43
CA CYS A 282 -17.18 10.56 9.03
C CYS A 282 -17.47 9.05 8.88
N ILE A 283 -16.70 8.20 9.56
CA ILE A 283 -16.90 6.74 9.53
C ILE A 283 -18.33 6.39 9.95
N ASN A 284 -18.83 6.97 11.05
CA ASN A 284 -20.17 6.69 11.54
C ASN A 284 -21.27 7.25 10.61
N ARG A 285 -21.06 8.41 9.97
CA ARG A 285 -21.98 8.92 8.93
C ARG A 285 -22.00 8.02 7.70
N PHE A 286 -20.84 7.54 7.24
CA PHE A 286 -20.75 6.70 6.05
C PHE A 286 -21.38 5.32 6.30
N VAL A 287 -21.20 4.72 7.48
CA VAL A 287 -21.90 3.48 7.88
C VAL A 287 -23.42 3.65 7.84
N ALA A 288 -23.93 4.80 8.30
CA ALA A 288 -25.38 5.09 8.25
C ALA A 288 -25.90 5.24 6.82
N GLU A 289 -25.13 5.86 5.92
CA GLU A 289 -25.53 6.06 4.51
C GLU A 289 -25.43 4.77 3.67
N PHE A 290 -24.38 3.97 3.88
CA PHE A 290 -24.17 2.67 3.21
C PHE A 290 -25.03 1.54 3.80
N GLY A 291 -25.73 1.77 4.93
CA GLY A 291 -26.52 0.77 5.65
C GLY A 291 -25.71 -0.34 6.33
N ARG A 292 -24.40 -0.42 6.08
CA ARG A 292 -23.45 -1.40 6.60
C ARG A 292 -22.08 -0.77 6.82
N MET A 293 -21.18 -1.50 7.48
CA MET A 293 -19.75 -1.25 7.29
C MET A 293 -19.27 -2.04 6.07
N PRO A 294 -18.68 -1.39 5.05
CA PRO A 294 -18.00 -2.08 3.97
C PRO A 294 -16.50 -2.31 4.24
N LEU A 295 -15.87 -1.53 5.12
CA LEU A 295 -14.42 -1.64 5.40
C LEU A 295 -14.08 -2.97 6.09
N VAL A 296 -12.96 -3.57 5.68
CA VAL A 296 -12.52 -4.88 6.14
C VAL A 296 -11.15 -4.81 6.78
N SER A 297 -10.99 -5.45 7.93
CA SER A 297 -9.70 -5.62 8.60
C SER A 297 -8.80 -6.66 7.92
N THR A 298 -7.51 -6.35 7.82
CA THR A 298 -6.45 -7.26 7.33
C THR A 298 -5.15 -7.06 8.10
N THR A 299 -4.23 -8.02 8.00
CA THR A 299 -2.85 -7.98 8.51
C THR A 299 -1.79 -8.07 7.40
N VAL A 300 -2.22 -8.26 6.14
CA VAL A 300 -1.34 -8.48 4.97
C VAL A 300 -0.43 -7.28 4.74
N LYS A 301 0.86 -7.51 4.44
CA LYS A 301 1.83 -6.45 4.14
C LYS A 301 2.76 -6.89 3.02
N ALA A 302 2.82 -6.11 1.95
CA ALA A 302 3.76 -6.32 0.86
C ALA A 302 5.11 -5.65 1.18
N ILE A 303 6.21 -6.40 1.02
CA ILE A 303 7.57 -6.00 1.34
C ILE A 303 8.50 -6.45 0.22
N ASP A 304 9.29 -5.53 -0.34
CA ASP A 304 10.27 -5.86 -1.38
C ASP A 304 11.45 -6.63 -0.76
N SER A 305 11.58 -7.91 -1.09
CA SER A 305 12.64 -8.80 -0.61
C SER A 305 14.03 -8.37 -1.06
N ARG A 306 14.17 -7.61 -2.16
CA ARG A 306 15.45 -7.00 -2.58
C ARG A 306 15.97 -5.98 -1.56
N SER A 307 15.09 -5.46 -0.70
CA SER A 307 15.37 -4.47 0.34
C SER A 307 15.26 -5.02 1.77
N SER A 308 14.86 -6.29 1.93
CA SER A 308 14.44 -6.85 3.21
C SER A 308 14.86 -8.31 3.31
N TRP A 309 15.82 -8.59 4.20
CA TRP A 309 16.28 -9.95 4.47
C TRP A 309 15.13 -10.86 4.89
N PHE A 310 14.97 -11.94 4.13
CA PHE A 310 14.42 -13.19 4.65
C PHE A 310 15.58 -14.06 5.16
N TRP A 311 15.23 -15.00 6.04
CA TRP A 311 16.10 -15.94 6.74
C TRP A 311 16.61 -17.08 5.85
#